data_AF-A0A7R7RRG6-F1
#
_entry.id   AF-A0A7R7RRG6-F1
#
_cell.length_a   1.000
_cell.length_b   1.000
_cell.length_c   1.000
_cell.angle_alpha   90.00
_cell.angle_beta   90.00
_cell.angle_gamma   90.00
#
_symmetry.space_group_name_H-M   'P 1'
#
loop_
_entity.id
_entity.type
_entity.pdbx_description
1 polymer ?
#
loop_
_entity_poly.entity_id
_entity_poly.type
_entity_poly.pdbx_seq_one_letter_code
_entity_poly.pdbx_strand_id
1 'polypeptide(L)' 'MRTRFDFDLTTASPHGVVELMTDFSPNRPHRWPALSAKAFEVYHVGATEADVREGQDFPVST' A
#
# COMPACT_ATOMS: atom_id res chain seq x y z
N MET A 1 11.48 -13.96 -8.86
CA MET A 1 10.19 -13.94 -9.59
C MET A 1 9.69 -12.51 -9.60
N ARG A 2 9.47 -11.89 -10.77
CA ARG A 2 9.02 -10.50 -10.87
C ARG A 2 7.55 -10.51 -11.25
N THR A 3 6.67 -10.34 -10.27
CA THR A 3 5.22 -10.29 -10.50
C THR A 3 4.87 -8.94 -11.16
N ARG A 4 4.10 -8.97 -12.24
CA ARG A 4 3.57 -7.77 -12.90
C ARG A 4 2.08 -7.67 -12.57
N PHE A 5 1.65 -6.48 -12.19
CA PHE A 5 0.25 -6.13 -11.96
C PHE A 5 -0.12 -4.99 -12.90
N ASP A 6 -1.31 -5.06 -13.48
CA ASP A 6 -1.89 -4.00 -14.29
C ASP A 6 -3.18 -3.54 -13.57
N PHE A 7 -3.31 -2.24 -13.34
CA PHE A 7 -4.46 -1.63 -12.69
C PHE A 7 -5.12 -0.65 -13.65
N ASP A 8 -6.45 -0.70 -13.74
CA ASP A 8 -7.23 0.33 -14.43
C ASP A 8 -7.74 1.35 -13.39
N LEU A 9 -7.21 2.56 -13.45
CA LEU A 9 -7.54 3.66 -12.53
C LEU A 9 -8.20 4.78 -13.33
N THR A 10 -9.53 4.86 -13.26
CA THR A 10 -10.31 5.80 -14.07
C THR A 10 -10.56 7.15 -13.38
N THR A 11 -10.30 7.25 -12.07
CA THR A 11 -10.62 8.44 -11.26
C THR A 11 -9.42 9.06 -10.54
N ALA A 12 -8.25 8.42 -10.57
CA ALA A 12 -7.04 8.93 -9.90
C ALA A 12 -6.16 9.70 -10.89
N SER A 13 -5.62 10.85 -10.46
CA SER A 13 -4.58 11.56 -11.22
C SER A 13 -3.24 10.83 -11.11
N PRO A 14 -2.33 10.95 -12.10
CA PRO A 14 -0.99 10.34 -12.02
C PRO A 14 -0.24 10.71 -10.73
N HIS A 15 -0.33 11.97 -10.30
CA HIS A 15 0.28 12.43 -9.05
C HIS A 15 -0.35 11.74 -7.83
N GLY A 16 -1.67 11.63 -7.78
CA GLY A 16 -2.37 10.96 -6.68
C GLY A 16 -2.03 9.48 -6.59
N VAL A 17 -1.78 8.82 -7.73
CA VAL A 17 -1.28 7.44 -7.74
C VAL A 17 0.11 7.36 -7.12
N VAL A 18 1.06 8.16 -7.59
CA VAL A 18 2.43 8.16 -7.04
C VAL A 18 2.41 8.43 -5.54
N GLU A 19 1.67 9.45 -5.10
CA GLU A 19 1.52 9.81 -3.69
C GLU A 19 0.99 8.63 -2.86
N LEU A 20 -0.08 7.97 -3.32
CA LEU A 20 -0.64 6.79 -2.66
C LEU A 20 0.37 5.63 -2.60
N MET A 21 1.07 5.34 -3.70
CA MET A 21 2.06 4.26 -3.78
C MET A 21 3.23 4.48 -2.81
N THR A 22 3.64 5.73 -2.59
CA THR A 22 4.83 6.08 -1.80
C THR A 22 4.53 6.62 -0.39
N ASP A 23 3.26 6.72 0.01
CA ASP A 23 2.87 7.16 1.35
C ASP A 23 3.12 6.04 2.36
N PHE A 24 4.27 6.07 3.03
CA PHE A 24 4.61 5.16 4.14
C PHE A 24 4.40 5.81 5.51
N SER A 25 3.56 6.84 5.60
CA SER A 25 3.19 7.45 6.88
C SER A 25 2.24 6.56 7.69
N PRO A 26 2.00 6.86 8.98
CA PRO A 26 0.96 6.20 9.76
C PRO A 26 -0.46 6.31 9.17
N ASN A 27 -0.68 7.21 8.20
CA ASN A 27 -1.97 7.37 7.55
C ASN A 27 -2.23 6.32 6.45
N ARG A 28 -1.22 5.57 6.01
CA ARG A 28 -1.33 4.59 4.91
C ARG A 28 -2.50 3.60 5.06
N PRO A 29 -2.79 3.00 6.23
CA PRO A 29 -3.92 2.09 6.39
C PRO A 29 -5.30 2.72 6.14
N HIS A 30 -5.42 4.05 6.21
CA HIS A 30 -6.66 4.77 5.92
C HIS A 30 -6.83 5.08 4.42
N ARG A 31 -5.72 5.10 3.66
CA ARG A 31 -5.72 5.41 2.23
C ARG A 31 -5.63 4.17 1.35
N TRP A 32 -4.92 3.14 1.81
CA TRP A 32 -4.64 1.95 1.03
C TRP A 32 -5.75 0.90 1.19
N PRO A 33 -6.47 0.54 0.13
CA PRO A 33 -7.57 -0.41 0.22
C PRO A 33 -7.11 -1.75 0.79
N ALA A 34 -7.85 -2.24 1.80
CA ALA A 34 -7.66 -3.55 2.40
C ALA A 34 -6.29 -3.81 3.05
N LEU A 35 -5.54 -2.76 3.40
CA LEU A 35 -4.40 -2.84 4.30
C LEU A 35 -4.90 -2.84 5.75
N SER A 36 -4.54 -3.87 6.52
CA SER A 36 -4.85 -3.88 7.95
C SER A 36 -3.89 -2.95 8.70
N ALA A 37 -4.44 -2.02 9.48
CA ALA A 37 -3.65 -1.19 10.38
C ALA A 37 -2.87 -2.00 11.43
N LYS A 38 -3.34 -3.21 11.78
CA LYS A 38 -2.65 -4.11 12.72
C LYS A 38 -1.48 -4.85 12.09
N ALA A 39 -1.52 -5.06 10.78
CA ALA A 39 -0.49 -5.77 10.03
C ALA A 39 0.56 -4.81 9.43
N PHE A 40 0.24 -3.51 9.33
CA PHE A 40 1.12 -2.50 8.76
C PHE A 40 2.25 -2.10 9.72
N GLU A 41 3.48 -2.23 9.25
CA GLU A 41 4.67 -1.78 9.98
C GLU A 41 5.73 -1.30 8.98
N VAL A 42 6.37 -0.17 9.30
CA VAL A 42 7.43 0.42 8.48
C VAL A 42 8.75 0.20 9.18
N TYR A 43 9.67 -0.51 8.52
CA TYR A 43 11.00 -0.80 9.07
C TYR A 43 12.03 0.22 8.59
N HIS A 44 11.95 0.64 7.33
CA HIS A 44 12.89 1.58 6.72
C HIS A 44 12.24 2.35 5.57
N VAL A 45 12.61 3.62 5.41
CA VAL A 45 12.26 4.46 4.25
C VAL A 45 13.54 5.13 3.75
N GLY A 46 13.94 4.79 2.52
CA GLY A 46 15.08 5.35 1.81
C GLY A 46 14.67 6.37 0.74
N ALA A 47 15.63 6.77 -0.10
CA ALA A 47 15.37 7.75 -1.16
C ALA A 47 14.48 7.23 -2.29
N THR A 48 14.56 5.94 -2.60
CA THR A 48 13.82 5.30 -3.71
C THR A 48 13.24 3.93 -3.33
N GLU A 49 13.27 3.58 -2.04
CA GLU A 49 12.85 2.27 -1.54
C GLU A 49 12.27 2.40 -0.13
N ALA A 50 11.51 1.40 0.28
CA ALA A 50 11.04 1.24 1.65
C ALA A 50 10.87 -0.23 1.98
N ASP A 51 11.20 -0.60 3.21
CA ASP A 51 10.95 -1.93 3.77
C ASP A 51 9.73 -1.85 4.68
N VAL A 52 8.65 -2.50 4.25
CA VAL A 52 7.37 -2.51 4.96
C VAL A 52 6.83 -3.92 5.08
N ARG A 53 6.18 -4.20 6.21
CA ARG A 53 5.23 -5.31 6.31
C ARG A 53 3.84 -4.78 5.98
N GLU A 54 3.21 -5.39 5.00
CA GLU A 54 1.80 -5.17 4.67
C GLU A 54 1.04 -6.50 4.79
N GLY A 55 -0.25 -6.41 5.08
CA GLY A 55 -1.10 -7.58 5.22
C GLY A 55 -2.57 -7.19 5.27
N GLN A 56 -3.43 -8.18 5.03
CA GLN A 56 -4.87 -8.02 5.07
C GLN A 56 -5.42 -8.82 6.27
N ASP A 57 -6.47 -8.31 6.90
CA ASP A 57 -7.19 -8.98 8.00
C ASP A 57 -8.63 -9.28 7.61
N PHE A 58 -8.83 -9.66 6.34
CA PHE A 58 -10.15 -10.08 5.89
C PHE A 58 -10.64 -11.27 6.75
N PRO A 59 -11.92 -11.26 7.15
CA PRO A 59 -12.50 -12.44 7.77
C PRO A 59 -12.38 -13.63 6.81
N VAL A 60 -12.00 -14.79 7.35
CA VAL A 60 -11.97 -16.02 6.56
C VAL A 60 -13.39 -16.26 6.05
N SER A 61 -13.59 -16.35 4.74
CA SER A 61 -14.89 -16.74 4.18
C SER A 61 -15.17 -18.19 4.58
N THR A 62 -16.07 -18.37 5.55
CA THR A 62 -16.77 -19.64 5.83
C THR A 62 -17.65 -20.08 4.66
#